data_AF-M1VZB0-F1
#
_entry.id   AF-M1VZB0-F1
#
_cell.length_a   1.000
_cell.length_b   1.000
_cell.length_c   1.000
_cell.angle_alpha   90.00
_cell.angle_beta   90.00
_cell.angle_gamma   90.00
#
_symmetry.space_group_name_H-M   'P 1'
#
loop_
_entity.id
_entity.type
_entity.pdbx_description
1 polymer ?
#
loop_
_entity_poly.entity_id
_entity_poly.type
_entity_poly.pdbx_seq_one_letter_code
_entity_poly.pdbx_strand_id
1 'polypeptide(L)'
;MTQRPSWRATLVSLLLVVACSIAVVCAASAQNTALEPVPDFVTKHAPLVWLHSLDPFRPSDLLTHVRHTNPAIDQVLVPNLPSLTLDNLALLNGLNGTVALTSKDDVTTLPSWLMGDVPDEAGRTANATACVVILVDKGRDEVDAFYFYFYSEHNMVRFHQGKPTGIYYSQHEDGAAYSWTNSKLSLQDERPLVFSAYGSHANYVSPGNHIHSKALIDFCNTGLLWDPILSAYFFQFNPHTSHLTRLMPNPRPHPHSHSRSHSSQAYPHDDAAPTANLTSFLYFTGLWGDAEYPKQHPLQKTIPFFGLKRFVSGPLGPLAKQLVRRGLFPDRRARKSWMQWAVGVFVTLYPCCVRGWRKWMSGMVLLGVGLGLVLVFWCVLGRYRRRRRRGYEKLGMVDIPLGDVA
;
A
#
# COMPACT_ATOMS: atom_id res chain seq x y z
N MET A 1 -7.78 1.56 -82.13
CA MET A 1 -6.42 1.42 -81.56
C MET A 1 -6.50 1.67 -80.07
N THR A 2 -6.65 0.62 -79.27
CA THR A 2 -6.74 0.68 -77.81
C THR A 2 -5.36 0.45 -77.21
N GLN A 3 -4.75 1.50 -76.65
CA GLN A 3 -3.47 1.41 -75.94
C GLN A 3 -3.66 0.58 -74.67
N ARG A 4 -2.93 -0.52 -74.55
CA ARG A 4 -2.86 -1.32 -73.32
C ARG A 4 -2.00 -0.57 -72.29
N PRO A 5 -2.45 -0.40 -71.05
CA PRO A 5 -1.68 0.30 -70.02
C PRO A 5 -0.41 -0.48 -69.67
N SER A 6 0.71 0.24 -69.51
CA SER A 6 2.00 -0.36 -69.24
C SER A 6 2.05 -0.86 -67.78
N TRP A 7 2.13 -2.18 -67.62
CA TRP A 7 2.26 -2.87 -66.34
C TRP A 7 3.43 -2.37 -65.48
N ARG A 8 4.43 -1.71 -66.11
CA ARG A 8 5.57 -1.08 -65.43
C ARG A 8 5.17 0.12 -64.58
N ALA A 9 4.20 0.94 -65.01
CA ALA A 9 3.77 2.10 -64.25
C ALA A 9 3.02 1.69 -62.96
N THR A 10 2.18 0.64 -63.06
CA THR A 10 1.39 0.14 -61.93
C THR A 10 2.25 -0.51 -60.85
N LEU A 11 3.32 -1.22 -61.22
CA LEU A 11 4.25 -1.83 -60.27
C LEU A 11 5.10 -0.78 -59.52
N VAL A 12 5.53 0.28 -60.20
CA VAL A 12 6.29 1.37 -59.55
C VAL A 12 5.41 2.14 -58.56
N SER A 13 4.15 2.42 -58.90
CA SER A 13 3.21 3.04 -57.97
C SER A 13 2.88 2.14 -56.76
N LEU A 14 2.74 0.82 -56.95
CA LEU A 14 2.49 -0.10 -55.85
C LEU A 14 3.70 -0.19 -54.89
N LEU A 15 4.92 -0.25 -55.45
CA LEU A 15 6.16 -0.26 -54.66
C LEU A 15 6.38 1.04 -53.88
N LEU A 16 6.04 2.19 -54.46
CA LEU A 16 6.11 3.49 -53.78
C LEU A 16 5.07 3.61 -52.64
N VAL A 17 3.85 3.12 -52.84
CA VAL A 17 2.81 3.14 -51.79
C VAL A 17 3.16 2.18 -50.65
N VAL A 18 3.70 1.00 -50.95
CA VAL A 18 4.17 0.05 -49.92
C VAL A 18 5.39 0.60 -49.18
N ALA A 19 6.36 1.20 -49.88
CA ALA A 19 7.53 1.83 -49.26
C ALA A 19 7.14 3.03 -48.37
N CYS A 20 6.16 3.84 -48.80
CA CYS A 20 5.65 4.96 -48.01
C CYS A 20 4.86 4.47 -46.78
N SER A 21 4.10 3.38 -46.92
CA SER A 21 3.37 2.75 -45.81
C SER A 21 4.34 2.12 -44.79
N ILE A 22 5.41 1.48 -45.24
CA ILE A 22 6.48 0.95 -44.38
C ILE A 22 7.23 2.09 -43.71
N ALA A 23 7.52 3.20 -44.40
CA ALA A 23 8.18 4.35 -43.82
C ALA A 23 7.33 5.05 -42.74
N VAL A 24 6.00 5.12 -42.92
CA VAL A 24 5.06 5.65 -41.91
C VAL A 24 4.94 4.71 -40.70
N VAL A 25 4.96 3.39 -40.91
CA VAL A 25 4.98 2.39 -39.81
C VAL A 25 6.33 2.39 -39.07
N CYS A 26 7.45 2.57 -39.77
CA CYS A 26 8.77 2.68 -39.16
C CYS A 26 8.97 4.01 -38.42
N ALA A 27 8.39 5.11 -38.90
CA ALA A 27 8.43 6.41 -38.21
C ALA A 27 7.56 6.43 -36.93
N ALA A 28 6.51 5.62 -36.86
CA ALA A 28 5.68 5.47 -35.66
C ALA A 28 6.34 4.64 -34.55
N SER A 29 7.39 3.87 -34.85
CA SER A 29 8.05 2.94 -33.91
C SER A 29 9.35 3.47 -33.30
N ALA A 30 9.74 4.71 -33.59
CA ALA A 30 10.94 5.33 -33.04
C ALA A 30 10.64 6.73 -32.49
N GLN A 31 9.61 6.84 -31.64
CA GLN A 31 9.65 7.94 -30.67
C GLN A 31 10.76 7.62 -29.69
N ASN A 32 11.87 8.34 -29.82
CA ASN A 32 12.86 8.49 -28.78
C ASN A 32 12.18 9.29 -27.65
N THR A 33 11.25 8.66 -26.92
CA THR A 33 10.53 9.29 -25.81
C THR A 33 11.52 9.40 -24.66
N ALA A 34 12.14 10.58 -24.54
CA ALA A 34 12.72 10.98 -23.27
C ALA A 34 11.66 10.74 -22.19
N LEU A 35 12.01 10.02 -21.13
CA LEU A 35 11.10 9.76 -20.02
C LEU A 35 10.61 11.11 -19.46
N GLU A 36 9.30 11.21 -19.22
CA GLU A 36 8.71 12.42 -18.65
C GLU A 36 9.23 12.63 -17.21
N PRO A 37 9.49 13.89 -16.79
CA PRO A 37 9.90 14.18 -15.43
C PRO A 37 8.74 13.99 -14.45
N VAL A 38 9.05 13.58 -13.22
CA VAL A 38 8.08 13.58 -12.13
C VAL A 38 7.60 15.02 -11.83
N PRO A 39 6.28 15.27 -11.69
CA PRO A 39 5.76 16.58 -11.32
C PRO A 39 6.30 17.10 -9.97
N ASP A 40 6.68 18.38 -9.93
CA ASP A 40 7.32 19.00 -8.77
C ASP A 40 6.53 18.87 -7.49
N PHE A 41 5.20 19.03 -7.55
CA PHE A 41 4.34 18.95 -6.38
C PHE A 41 4.38 17.59 -5.69
N VAL A 42 4.69 16.51 -6.42
CA VAL A 42 4.86 15.17 -5.82
C VAL A 42 6.11 15.16 -4.95
N THR A 43 7.23 15.64 -5.47
CA THR A 43 8.48 15.67 -4.70
C THR A 43 8.47 16.72 -3.58
N LYS A 44 7.84 17.88 -3.80
CA LYS A 44 7.74 18.98 -2.83
C LYS A 44 6.95 18.59 -1.57
N HIS A 45 5.94 17.74 -1.71
CA HIS A 45 5.06 17.33 -0.61
C HIS A 45 5.26 15.86 -0.22
N ALA A 46 6.35 15.23 -0.67
CA ALA A 46 6.65 13.85 -0.34
C ALA A 46 6.90 13.69 1.17
N PRO A 47 6.52 12.57 1.79
CA PRO A 47 6.74 12.36 3.20
C PRO A 47 8.22 12.38 3.60
N LEU A 48 8.47 12.78 4.84
CA LEU A 48 9.74 12.61 5.55
C LEU A 48 9.52 11.61 6.68
N VAL A 49 10.37 10.60 6.78
CA VAL A 49 10.13 9.46 7.68
C VAL A 49 11.16 9.45 8.79
N TRP A 50 10.71 9.63 10.03
CA TRP A 50 11.48 9.30 11.22
C TRP A 50 11.49 7.79 11.41
N LEU A 51 12.67 7.20 11.27
CA LEU A 51 12.94 5.81 11.64
C LEU A 51 13.13 5.71 13.14
N HIS A 52 12.63 4.64 13.75
CA HIS A 52 12.84 4.43 15.18
C HIS A 52 14.33 4.25 15.50
N SER A 53 14.83 4.95 16.53
CA SER A 53 16.26 5.03 16.85
C SER A 53 16.94 3.66 17.01
N LEU A 54 16.24 2.70 17.62
CA LEU A 54 16.78 1.37 17.90
C LEU A 54 16.52 0.32 16.81
N ASP A 55 15.77 0.64 15.75
CA ASP A 55 15.33 -0.35 14.76
C ASP A 55 16.48 -0.91 13.92
N PRO A 56 16.88 -2.18 14.03
CA PRO A 56 17.96 -2.67 13.18
C PRO A 56 17.54 -2.78 11.70
N PHE A 57 16.23 -2.82 11.41
CA PHE A 57 15.69 -2.99 10.07
C PHE A 57 15.44 -1.61 9.44
N ARG A 58 16.38 -1.16 8.62
CA ARG A 58 16.34 0.13 7.92
C ARG A 58 15.76 -0.03 6.50
N PRO A 59 15.46 1.07 5.80
CA PRO A 59 15.00 1.01 4.41
C PRO A 59 15.98 0.19 3.56
N SER A 60 15.46 -0.85 2.90
CA SER A 60 16.26 -1.84 2.17
C SER A 60 16.10 -1.68 0.67
N ASP A 61 17.09 -2.09 -0.12
CA ASP A 61 17.01 -2.01 -1.58
C ASP A 61 16.07 -3.07 -2.18
N LEU A 62 15.16 -2.62 -3.05
CA LEU A 62 14.15 -3.48 -3.68
C LEU A 62 14.76 -4.60 -4.53
N LEU A 63 15.81 -4.31 -5.31
CA LEU A 63 16.45 -5.29 -6.18
C LEU A 63 17.29 -6.27 -5.37
N THR A 64 17.96 -5.80 -4.32
CA THR A 64 18.72 -6.63 -3.38
C THR A 64 17.83 -7.71 -2.77
N HIS A 65 16.61 -7.37 -2.33
CA HIS A 65 15.67 -8.38 -1.83
C HIS A 65 15.30 -9.44 -2.87
N VAL A 66 15.06 -9.04 -4.12
CA VAL A 66 14.81 -10.00 -5.21
C VAL A 66 16.03 -10.90 -5.43
N ARG A 67 17.24 -10.34 -5.34
CA ARG A 67 18.49 -11.10 -5.50
C ARG A 67 18.76 -12.06 -4.32
N HIS A 68 18.24 -11.80 -3.13
CA HIS A 68 18.35 -12.66 -1.96
C HIS A 68 17.20 -13.66 -1.78
N THR A 69 16.33 -13.81 -2.78
CA THR A 69 15.19 -14.74 -2.72
C THR A 69 15.17 -15.73 -3.87
N ASN A 70 14.55 -16.89 -3.64
CA ASN A 70 14.19 -17.90 -4.62
C ASN A 70 12.67 -18.06 -4.66
N PRO A 71 12.05 -18.15 -5.84
CA PRO A 71 10.64 -18.48 -5.96
C PRO A 71 10.35 -19.88 -5.39
N ALA A 72 9.34 -19.97 -4.53
CA ALA A 72 8.86 -21.22 -3.97
C ALA A 72 7.33 -21.29 -4.06
N ILE A 73 6.80 -22.49 -4.26
CA ILE A 73 5.36 -22.80 -4.17
C ILE A 73 5.22 -23.90 -3.12
N ASP A 74 4.33 -23.71 -2.15
CA ASP A 74 4.16 -24.64 -1.03
C ASP A 74 5.49 -25.03 -0.35
N GLN A 75 6.39 -24.04 -0.20
CA GLN A 75 7.74 -24.19 0.36
C GLN A 75 8.70 -25.07 -0.45
N VAL A 76 8.35 -25.41 -1.69
CA VAL A 76 9.23 -26.12 -2.63
C VAL A 76 9.76 -25.12 -3.66
N LEU A 77 11.09 -25.06 -3.80
CA LEU A 77 11.74 -24.16 -4.76
C LEU A 77 11.34 -24.51 -6.20
N VAL A 78 11.09 -23.47 -7.00
CA VAL A 78 10.78 -23.62 -8.43
C VAL A 78 12.10 -23.67 -9.21
N PRO A 79 12.43 -24.80 -9.88
CA PRO A 79 13.69 -24.93 -10.60
C PRO A 79 13.64 -24.25 -11.98
N ASN A 80 14.82 -24.10 -12.60
CA ASN A 80 14.99 -23.69 -14.00
C ASN A 80 14.42 -22.31 -14.36
N LEU A 81 14.47 -21.35 -13.42
CA LEU A 81 14.08 -19.97 -13.66
C LEU A 81 15.27 -19.11 -14.10
N PRO A 82 15.06 -18.08 -14.95
CA PRO A 82 16.08 -17.09 -15.21
C PRO A 82 16.40 -16.28 -13.95
N SER A 83 17.54 -15.58 -13.94
CA SER A 83 17.82 -14.60 -12.89
C SER A 83 16.72 -13.54 -12.83
N LEU A 84 16.11 -13.37 -11.67
CA LEU A 84 15.01 -12.45 -11.48
C LEU A 84 15.50 -11.01 -11.30
N THR A 85 14.77 -10.08 -11.90
CA THR A 85 14.99 -8.65 -11.86
C THR A 85 13.65 -7.92 -11.76
N LEU A 86 13.68 -6.60 -11.55
CA LEU A 86 12.47 -5.78 -11.54
C LEU A 86 11.78 -5.68 -12.90
N ASP A 87 12.36 -6.24 -13.98
CA ASP A 87 11.78 -6.29 -15.33
C ASP A 87 11.11 -7.63 -15.67
N ASN A 88 11.34 -8.68 -14.90
CA ASN A 88 10.86 -10.02 -15.26
C ASN A 88 10.15 -10.80 -14.13
N LEU A 89 10.00 -10.20 -12.93
CA LEU A 89 9.30 -10.82 -11.80
C LEU A 89 7.89 -11.36 -12.14
N ALA A 90 7.17 -10.71 -13.04
CA ALA A 90 5.80 -11.08 -13.42
C ALA A 90 5.74 -12.37 -14.24
N LEU A 91 6.87 -12.87 -14.76
CA LEU A 91 6.96 -14.21 -15.35
C LEU A 91 6.49 -15.30 -14.38
N LEU A 92 6.69 -15.08 -13.07
CA LEU A 92 6.29 -16.00 -12.02
C LEU A 92 4.77 -16.17 -11.91
N ASN A 93 3.99 -15.22 -12.41
CA ASN A 93 2.52 -15.30 -12.37
C ASN A 93 1.95 -16.40 -13.27
N GLY A 94 2.74 -16.92 -14.21
CA GLY A 94 2.35 -18.05 -15.07
C GLY A 94 2.42 -19.42 -14.38
N LEU A 95 2.98 -19.48 -13.17
CA LEU A 95 3.10 -20.71 -12.39
C LEU A 95 1.78 -21.04 -11.68
N ASN A 96 1.48 -22.32 -11.53
CA ASN A 96 0.26 -22.76 -10.84
C ASN A 96 0.48 -22.76 -9.31
N GLY A 97 -0.19 -21.86 -8.62
CA GLY A 97 -0.11 -21.71 -7.17
C GLY A 97 0.37 -20.32 -6.74
N THR A 98 0.42 -20.09 -5.43
CA THR A 98 0.93 -18.83 -4.88
C THR A 98 2.44 -18.90 -4.78
N VAL A 99 3.14 -18.12 -5.60
CA VAL A 99 4.60 -18.00 -5.54
C VAL A 99 5.01 -17.11 -4.37
N ALA A 100 5.93 -17.59 -3.54
CA ALA A 100 6.60 -16.84 -2.49
C ALA A 100 8.04 -16.52 -2.91
N LEU A 101 8.49 -15.29 -2.67
CA LEU A 101 9.91 -14.93 -2.74
C LEU A 101 10.58 -15.37 -1.43
N THR A 102 10.92 -16.66 -1.36
CA THR A 102 11.51 -17.29 -0.16
C THR A 102 12.98 -16.92 -0.03
N SER A 103 13.42 -16.59 1.18
CA SER A 103 14.82 -16.22 1.45
C SER A 103 15.80 -17.32 1.03
N LYS A 104 16.94 -16.92 0.45
CA LYS A 104 18.08 -17.82 0.20
C LYS A 104 18.84 -18.18 1.47
N ASP A 105 18.78 -17.29 2.46
CA ASP A 105 19.49 -17.39 3.73
C ASP A 105 18.52 -17.72 4.88
N ASP A 106 19.04 -18.30 5.96
CA ASP A 106 18.26 -18.46 7.19
C ASP A 106 18.00 -17.09 7.83
N VAL A 107 16.77 -16.58 7.68
CA VAL A 107 16.37 -15.28 8.23
C VAL A 107 16.47 -15.20 9.75
N THR A 108 16.52 -16.34 10.46
CA THR A 108 16.66 -16.37 11.91
C THR A 108 18.07 -16.06 12.39
N THR A 109 19.07 -16.13 11.50
CA THR A 109 20.43 -15.65 11.76
C THR A 109 20.61 -14.16 11.48
N LEU A 110 19.55 -13.48 11.04
CA LEU A 110 19.54 -12.04 10.75
C LEU A 110 20.66 -11.63 9.77
N PRO A 111 20.69 -12.19 8.54
CA PRO A 111 21.69 -11.84 7.54
C PRO A 111 21.71 -10.33 7.27
N SER A 112 22.89 -9.79 6.98
CA SER A 112 23.13 -8.35 6.90
C SER A 112 22.24 -7.63 5.88
N TRP A 113 21.87 -8.28 4.79
CA TRP A 113 21.00 -7.70 3.75
C TRP A 113 19.57 -7.39 4.26
N LEU A 114 19.13 -8.02 5.36
CA LEU A 114 17.84 -7.69 5.99
C LEU A 114 17.87 -6.37 6.79
N MET A 115 19.06 -5.86 7.11
CA MET A 115 19.19 -4.66 7.95
C MET A 115 19.00 -3.37 7.17
N GLY A 116 19.03 -3.43 5.83
CA GLY A 116 18.92 -2.26 4.96
C GLY A 116 20.07 -1.27 5.13
N ASP A 117 19.84 -0.06 4.63
CA ASP A 117 20.85 1.01 4.60
C ASP A 117 20.50 2.13 5.58
N VAL A 118 21.54 2.64 6.24
CA VAL A 118 21.42 3.77 7.16
C VAL A 118 21.33 5.06 6.33
N PRO A 119 20.30 5.91 6.53
CA PRO A 119 20.26 7.22 5.90
C PRO A 119 21.45 8.09 6.35
N ASP A 120 22.02 8.86 5.43
CA ASP A 120 23.06 9.85 5.72
C ASP A 120 22.48 11.12 6.39
N GLU A 121 23.30 12.13 6.63
CA GLU A 121 22.88 13.40 7.25
C GLU A 121 21.81 14.16 6.44
N ALA A 122 21.77 13.96 5.12
CA ALA A 122 20.73 14.52 4.25
C ALA A 122 19.47 13.63 4.20
N GLY A 123 19.47 12.49 4.90
CA GLY A 123 18.41 11.50 4.90
C GLY A 123 18.39 10.59 3.68
N ARG A 124 19.48 10.51 2.90
CA ARG A 124 19.58 9.66 1.71
C ARG A 124 20.14 8.28 2.06
N THR A 125 19.58 7.23 1.46
CA THR A 125 20.18 5.88 1.44
C THR A 125 21.09 5.74 0.22
N ALA A 126 22.39 6.01 0.37
CA ALA A 126 23.30 6.12 -0.76
C ALA A 126 23.43 4.84 -1.61
N ASN A 127 23.35 3.67 -0.99
CA ASN A 127 23.56 2.38 -1.67
C ASN A 127 22.27 1.58 -1.87
N ALA A 128 21.10 2.19 -1.61
CA ALA A 128 19.81 1.50 -1.74
C ALA A 128 18.75 2.39 -2.35
N THR A 129 17.97 1.82 -3.27
CA THR A 129 16.72 2.39 -3.77
C THR A 129 15.56 1.77 -2.99
N ALA A 130 15.28 2.33 -1.82
CA ALA A 130 14.34 1.77 -0.85
C ALA A 130 12.90 2.30 -1.00
N CYS A 131 12.65 3.20 -1.96
CA CYS A 131 11.34 3.77 -2.22
C CYS A 131 10.91 3.60 -3.69
N VAL A 132 9.61 3.34 -3.87
CA VAL A 132 8.94 3.41 -5.15
C VAL A 132 7.81 4.42 -5.06
N VAL A 133 7.85 5.43 -5.93
CA VAL A 133 6.79 6.43 -6.06
C VAL A 133 5.93 6.09 -7.28
N ILE A 134 4.65 5.83 -7.05
CA ILE A 134 3.67 5.54 -8.12
C ILE A 134 2.60 6.63 -8.13
N LEU A 135 2.51 7.34 -9.25
CA LEU A 135 1.50 8.34 -9.53
C LEU A 135 0.32 7.69 -10.23
N VAL A 136 -0.89 7.94 -9.74
CA VAL A 136 -2.13 7.47 -10.35
C VAL A 136 -2.93 8.70 -10.73
N ASP A 137 -3.01 8.97 -12.03
CA ASP A 137 -3.88 10.01 -12.58
C ASP A 137 -5.33 9.51 -12.57
N LYS A 138 -6.19 10.18 -11.81
CA LYS A 138 -7.60 9.82 -11.65
C LYS A 138 -8.51 10.63 -12.56
N GLY A 139 -7.94 11.49 -13.39
CA GLY A 139 -8.62 12.52 -14.15
C GLY A 139 -9.12 13.67 -13.27
N ARG A 140 -9.68 14.69 -13.91
CA ARG A 140 -10.23 15.90 -13.24
C ARG A 140 -9.23 16.56 -12.30
N ASP A 141 -7.97 16.64 -12.73
CA ASP A 141 -6.86 17.22 -11.98
C ASP A 141 -6.57 16.55 -10.62
N GLU A 142 -7.06 15.32 -10.39
CA GLU A 142 -6.80 14.56 -9.17
C GLU A 142 -5.72 13.50 -9.40
N VAL A 143 -4.67 13.54 -8.58
CA VAL A 143 -3.54 12.59 -8.62
C VAL A 143 -3.34 11.99 -7.24
N ASP A 144 -3.26 10.66 -7.17
CA ASP A 144 -2.76 9.97 -5.97
C ASP A 144 -1.28 9.63 -6.19
N ALA A 145 -0.39 10.12 -5.32
CA ALA A 145 1.00 9.68 -5.29
C ALA A 145 1.19 8.72 -4.12
N PHE A 146 1.54 7.46 -4.42
CA PHE A 146 1.89 6.45 -3.43
C PHE A 146 3.41 6.41 -3.24
N TYR A 147 3.86 6.42 -1.99
CA TYR A 147 5.25 6.30 -1.58
C TYR A 147 5.40 4.95 -0.89
N PHE A 148 5.75 3.91 -1.65
CA PHE A 148 5.99 2.58 -1.11
C PHE A 148 7.40 2.52 -0.55
N TYR A 149 7.51 2.04 0.69
CA TYR A 149 8.78 1.82 1.35
C TYR A 149 9.06 0.34 1.37
N PHE A 150 10.31 -0.03 1.14
CA PHE A 150 10.69 -1.43 1.08
C PHE A 150 10.92 -2.06 2.48
N TYR A 151 9.87 -1.91 3.28
CA TYR A 151 9.52 -2.61 4.52
C TYR A 151 7.99 -2.86 4.58
N SER A 152 7.34 -2.93 3.40
CA SER A 152 5.92 -3.32 3.21
C SER A 152 4.83 -2.33 3.63
N GLU A 153 5.23 -1.12 4.00
CA GLU A 153 4.33 -0.02 4.34
C GLU A 153 4.48 1.14 3.33
N HIS A 154 3.52 2.05 3.31
CA HIS A 154 3.47 3.16 2.38
C HIS A 154 2.74 4.36 2.96
N ASN A 155 2.98 5.51 2.34
CA ASN A 155 2.08 6.64 2.42
C ASN A 155 1.42 6.87 1.07
N MET A 156 0.33 7.61 1.06
CA MET A 156 -0.23 8.16 -0.17
C MET A 156 -0.69 9.57 0.08
N VAL A 157 -0.32 10.47 -0.81
CA VAL A 157 -0.78 11.85 -0.80
C VAL A 157 -1.69 12.05 -2.00
N ARG A 158 -2.89 12.59 -1.74
CA ARG A 158 -3.82 13.00 -2.79
C ARG A 158 -3.60 14.46 -3.11
N PHE A 159 -3.60 14.78 -4.40
CA PHE A 159 -3.51 16.12 -4.93
C PHE A 159 -4.74 16.45 -5.76
N HIS A 160 -5.16 17.72 -5.72
CA HIS A 160 -6.12 18.30 -6.65
C HIS A 160 -5.50 19.58 -7.21
N GLN A 161 -5.36 19.67 -8.54
CA GLN A 161 -4.69 20.79 -9.21
C GLN A 161 -3.28 21.06 -8.65
N GLY A 162 -2.52 19.98 -8.39
CA GLY A 162 -1.17 20.04 -7.84
C GLY A 162 -1.08 20.43 -6.35
N LYS A 163 -2.20 20.69 -5.68
CA LYS A 163 -2.22 21.00 -4.24
C LYS A 163 -2.59 19.77 -3.42
N PRO A 164 -1.86 19.43 -2.35
CA PRO A 164 -2.18 18.27 -1.54
C PRO A 164 -3.49 18.52 -0.76
N THR A 165 -4.38 17.53 -0.77
CA THR A 165 -5.69 17.58 -0.10
C THR A 165 -5.77 16.65 1.10
N GLY A 166 -4.96 15.59 1.12
CA GLY A 166 -4.86 14.70 2.27
C GLY A 166 -3.80 13.62 2.10
N ILE A 167 -3.53 12.94 3.20
CA ILE A 167 -2.52 11.89 3.29
C ILE A 167 -3.09 10.65 3.99
N TYR A 168 -2.67 9.49 3.52
CA TYR A 168 -2.88 8.19 4.15
C TYR A 168 -1.56 7.65 4.70
N TYR A 169 -1.63 7.08 5.89
CA TYR A 169 -0.56 6.37 6.60
C TYR A 169 -0.97 4.91 6.72
N SER A 170 -0.25 4.00 6.07
CA SER A 170 -0.53 2.57 6.22
C SER A 170 -0.02 2.02 7.54
N GLN A 171 -0.81 1.14 8.13
CA GLN A 171 -0.58 0.51 9.42
C GLN A 171 -1.05 -0.95 9.32
N HIS A 172 -0.12 -1.83 8.98
CA HIS A 172 -0.35 -3.27 8.84
C HIS A 172 -1.42 -3.58 7.78
N GLU A 173 -2.59 -4.05 8.22
CA GLU A 173 -3.74 -4.42 7.37
C GLU A 173 -4.68 -3.24 7.04
N ASP A 174 -4.46 -2.07 7.64
CA ASP A 174 -5.32 -0.89 7.53
C ASP A 174 -4.47 0.40 7.57
N GLY A 175 -5.01 1.51 8.04
CA GLY A 175 -4.26 2.74 8.24
C GLY A 175 -5.06 3.87 8.85
N ALA A 176 -4.49 5.07 8.79
CA ALA A 176 -5.14 6.32 9.18
C ALA A 176 -5.00 7.35 8.05
N ALA A 177 -6.01 8.21 7.89
CA ALA A 177 -5.99 9.27 6.90
C ALA A 177 -6.32 10.61 7.54
N TYR A 178 -5.73 11.67 6.99
CA TYR A 178 -5.89 13.04 7.47
C TYR A 178 -6.06 13.99 6.29
N SER A 179 -6.96 14.97 6.43
CA SER A 179 -6.97 16.15 5.56
C SER A 179 -5.62 16.86 5.67
N TRP A 180 -5.12 17.46 4.59
CA TRP A 180 -3.84 18.17 4.60
C TRP A 180 -3.80 19.32 5.60
N THR A 181 -4.95 19.92 5.90
CA THR A 181 -5.11 20.99 6.89
C THR A 181 -5.38 20.51 8.32
N ASN A 182 -5.30 19.21 8.57
CA ASN A 182 -5.57 18.66 9.90
C ASN A 182 -4.47 19.06 10.89
N SER A 183 -4.87 19.57 12.07
CA SER A 183 -3.94 20.04 13.11
C SER A 183 -3.03 18.96 13.70
N LYS A 184 -3.32 17.67 13.47
CA LYS A 184 -2.45 16.56 13.89
C LYS A 184 -1.27 16.35 12.94
N LEU A 185 -1.34 16.85 11.70
CA LEU A 185 -0.25 16.72 10.74
C LEU A 185 0.86 17.71 11.09
N SER A 186 2.05 17.19 11.38
CA SER A 186 3.27 17.99 11.44
C SER A 186 3.90 18.02 10.05
N LEU A 187 4.18 19.23 9.56
CA LEU A 187 4.87 19.44 8.28
C LEU A 187 6.25 20.06 8.55
N GLN A 188 7.25 19.63 7.79
CA GLN A 188 8.57 20.27 7.70
C GLN A 188 8.77 20.66 6.23
N ASP A 189 8.94 21.95 5.94
CA ASP A 189 9.11 22.45 4.56
C ASP A 189 8.02 21.97 3.59
N GLU A 190 6.75 22.05 4.01
CA GLU A 190 5.57 21.53 3.29
C GLU A 190 5.50 19.99 3.14
N ARG A 191 6.44 19.26 3.74
CA ARG A 191 6.49 17.79 3.70
C ARG A 191 5.94 17.17 4.98
N PRO A 192 5.03 16.19 4.89
CA PRO A 192 4.44 15.58 6.07
C PRO A 192 5.44 14.68 6.79
N LEU A 193 5.52 14.83 8.10
CA LEU A 193 6.30 13.93 8.95
C LEU A 193 5.55 12.61 9.14
N VAL A 194 6.31 11.53 9.10
CA VAL A 194 5.88 10.15 9.31
C VAL A 194 6.78 9.54 10.37
N PHE A 195 6.20 8.77 11.28
CA PHE A 195 6.94 8.07 12.32
C PHE A 195 6.76 6.57 12.09
N SER A 196 7.85 5.91 11.71
CA SER A 196 7.88 4.47 11.47
C SER A 196 8.08 3.73 12.79
N ALA A 197 7.23 2.75 13.06
CA ALA A 197 7.29 1.94 14.27
C ALA A 197 8.49 0.98 14.27
N TYR A 198 9.00 0.69 15.47
CA TYR A 198 10.07 -0.28 15.71
C TYR A 198 9.68 -1.70 15.29
N GLY A 199 10.37 -2.24 14.28
CA GLY A 199 10.29 -3.61 13.78
C GLY A 199 9.07 -3.92 12.93
N SER A 200 7.93 -3.28 13.17
CA SER A 200 6.73 -3.44 12.34
C SER A 200 6.63 -2.45 11.19
N HIS A 201 7.37 -1.33 11.30
CA HIS A 201 7.40 -0.21 10.36
C HIS A 201 6.06 0.44 10.01
N ALA A 202 4.99 0.13 10.75
CA ALA A 202 3.72 0.80 10.59
C ALA A 202 3.90 2.32 10.74
N ASN A 203 3.24 3.08 9.86
CA ASN A 203 3.45 4.51 9.74
C ASN A 203 2.42 5.29 10.57
N TYR A 204 2.91 6.23 11.36
CA TYR A 204 2.08 7.06 12.24
C TYR A 204 2.30 8.54 12.03
N VAL A 205 1.29 9.32 12.40
CA VAL A 205 1.30 10.79 12.31
C VAL A 205 2.10 11.45 13.46
N SER A 206 2.35 10.72 14.54
CA SER A 206 3.03 11.24 15.73
C SER A 206 3.95 10.18 16.34
N PRO A 207 4.97 10.57 17.12
CA PRO A 207 5.74 9.63 17.92
C PRO A 207 4.90 9.07 19.07
N GLY A 208 5.48 8.13 19.83
CA GLY A 208 4.87 7.51 21.00
C GLY A 208 4.32 6.12 20.72
N ASN A 209 3.37 5.73 21.56
CA ASN A 209 2.81 4.38 21.58
C ASN A 209 1.48 4.36 20.83
N HIS A 210 1.37 3.44 19.87
CA HIS A 210 0.16 3.29 19.05
C HIS A 210 -0.40 1.89 19.20
N ILE A 211 -1.71 1.79 19.42
CA ILE A 211 -2.36 0.49 19.64
C ILE A 211 -2.61 -0.19 18.30
N HIS A 212 -2.01 -1.35 18.11
CA HIS A 212 -2.34 -2.26 17.03
C HIS A 212 -3.65 -2.99 17.35
N SER A 213 -4.50 -3.21 16.34
CA SER A 213 -5.74 -4.01 16.39
C SER A 213 -5.62 -5.45 16.92
N LYS A 214 -4.40 -5.95 17.20
CA LYS A 214 -4.11 -7.32 17.63
C LYS A 214 -3.53 -7.39 19.06
N ALA A 215 -3.81 -6.41 19.92
CA ALA A 215 -3.21 -6.27 21.26
C ALA A 215 -1.68 -6.08 21.25
N LEU A 216 -1.12 -5.61 20.14
CA LEU A 216 0.27 -5.19 20.06
C LEU A 216 0.35 -3.67 20.21
N ILE A 217 1.51 -3.18 20.58
CA ILE A 217 1.80 -1.75 20.68
C ILE A 217 2.97 -1.47 19.76
N ASP A 218 2.76 -0.53 18.86
CA ASP A 218 3.79 0.01 17.99
C ASP A 218 4.45 1.19 18.69
N PHE A 219 5.79 1.22 18.65
CA PHE A 219 6.61 2.24 19.31
C PHE A 219 7.29 3.10 18.27
N CYS A 220 7.04 4.41 18.32
CA CYS A 220 7.57 5.39 17.40
C CYS A 220 8.39 6.45 18.14
N ASN A 221 9.52 6.86 17.58
CA ASN A 221 10.29 7.99 18.09
C ASN A 221 11.02 8.71 16.93
N THR A 222 11.74 9.79 17.25
CA THR A 222 12.53 10.59 16.31
C THR A 222 13.99 10.09 16.32
N GLY A 223 14.24 8.95 15.67
CA GLY A 223 15.58 8.42 15.51
C GLY A 223 16.32 9.10 14.36
N LEU A 224 16.46 8.40 13.23
CA LEU A 224 17.09 8.94 12.02
C LEU A 224 16.01 9.46 11.07
N LEU A 225 16.22 10.64 10.50
CA LEU A 225 15.33 11.19 9.48
C LEU A 225 15.73 10.63 8.12
N TRP A 226 14.78 10.02 7.43
CA TRP A 226 14.93 9.48 6.08
C TRP A 226 14.09 10.29 5.11
N ASP A 227 14.69 10.65 3.98
CA ASP A 227 14.01 11.22 2.81
C ASP A 227 13.88 10.12 1.73
N PRO A 228 12.71 9.48 1.59
CA PRO A 228 12.52 8.37 0.68
C PRO A 228 12.80 8.72 -0.78
N ILE A 229 12.59 9.98 -1.18
CA ILE A 229 12.64 10.38 -2.57
C ILE A 229 14.02 10.87 -3.03
N LEU A 230 15.04 10.85 -2.14
CA LEU A 230 16.44 11.04 -2.56
C LEU A 230 17.03 9.79 -3.23
N SER A 231 16.41 8.62 -3.00
CA SER A 231 16.76 7.37 -3.67
C SER A 231 15.49 6.54 -3.94
N ALA A 232 14.78 6.88 -5.02
CA ALA A 232 13.52 6.26 -5.38
C ALA A 232 13.39 5.99 -6.88
N TYR A 233 12.60 4.96 -7.21
CA TYR A 233 12.06 4.79 -8.56
C TYR A 233 10.75 5.56 -8.70
N PHE A 234 10.54 6.22 -9.85
CA PHE A 234 9.32 7.00 -10.12
C PHE A 234 8.55 6.41 -11.30
N PHE A 235 7.24 6.28 -11.14
CA PHE A 235 6.36 5.72 -12.15
C PHE A 235 5.02 6.43 -12.25
N GLN A 236 4.47 6.46 -13.44
CA GLN A 236 3.07 6.81 -13.72
C GLN A 236 2.28 5.52 -14.01
N PHE A 237 1.21 5.28 -13.27
CA PHE A 237 0.26 4.20 -13.51
C PHE A 237 -1.00 4.75 -14.17
N ASN A 238 -1.37 4.17 -15.31
CA ASN A 238 -2.63 4.47 -15.99
C ASN A 238 -3.74 3.54 -15.47
N PRO A 239 -4.79 4.05 -14.81
CA PRO A 239 -5.82 3.20 -14.21
C PRO A 239 -6.73 2.51 -15.25
N HIS A 240 -6.79 2.99 -16.49
CA HIS A 240 -7.64 2.42 -17.54
C HIS A 240 -6.96 1.25 -18.25
N THR A 241 -5.66 1.38 -18.52
CA THR A 241 -4.88 0.34 -19.22
C THR A 241 -4.11 -0.56 -18.27
N SER A 242 -4.04 -0.21 -16.98
CA SER A 242 -3.15 -0.82 -15.99
C SER A 242 -1.67 -0.80 -16.39
N HIS A 243 -1.27 0.16 -17.24
CA HIS A 243 0.10 0.28 -17.73
C HIS A 243 0.94 1.17 -16.80
N LEU A 244 2.13 0.69 -16.44
CA LEU A 244 3.11 1.41 -15.65
C LEU A 244 4.20 1.98 -16.57
N THR A 245 4.46 3.27 -16.45
CA THR A 245 5.47 3.99 -17.24
C THR A 245 6.51 4.58 -16.30
N ARG A 246 7.79 4.36 -16.56
CA ARG A 246 8.88 4.95 -15.77
C ARG A 246 8.96 6.46 -16.01
N LEU A 247 9.25 7.22 -14.96
CA LEU A 247 9.46 8.66 -15.00
C LEU A 247 10.91 9.00 -14.65
N MET A 248 11.40 10.15 -15.11
CA MET A 248 12.68 10.68 -14.61
C MET A 248 12.48 11.40 -13.27
N PRO A 249 13.40 11.20 -12.31
CA PRO A 249 13.47 12.08 -11.16
C PRO A 249 13.80 13.51 -11.61
N ASN A 250 13.16 14.51 -11.00
CA ASN A 250 13.49 15.90 -11.30
C ASN A 250 14.87 16.23 -10.69
N PRO A 251 15.85 16.76 -11.47
CA PRO A 251 17.08 17.30 -10.91
C PRO A 251 16.79 18.48 -9.98
N ARG A 252 16.75 18.25 -8.66
CA ARG A 252 16.55 19.35 -7.72
C ARG A 252 17.80 20.24 -7.66
N PRO A 253 17.64 21.58 -7.67
CA PRO A 253 18.70 22.47 -7.21
C PRO A 253 18.79 22.36 -5.68
N HIS A 254 19.89 21.82 -5.17
CA HIS A 254 20.20 21.88 -3.74
C HIS A 254 20.39 23.35 -3.31
N PRO A 255 19.59 23.88 -2.36
CA PRO A 255 19.98 25.12 -1.69
C PRO A 255 21.18 24.78 -0.81
N HIS A 256 22.30 25.48 -0.98
CA HIS A 256 23.63 25.24 -0.39
C HIS A 256 24.59 24.34 -1.19
N SER A 257 24.77 24.62 -2.48
CA SER A 257 26.03 24.30 -3.16
C SER A 257 26.53 25.47 -4.01
N HIS A 258 27.09 26.48 -3.35
CA HIS A 258 28.09 27.32 -4.00
C HIS A 258 29.41 26.56 -4.07
N SER A 259 29.47 25.58 -4.99
CA SER A 259 30.73 25.23 -5.64
C SER A 259 30.46 24.60 -7.00
N ARG A 260 31.20 25.10 -7.96
CA ARG A 260 31.08 24.93 -9.39
C ARG A 260 31.92 23.73 -9.82
N SER A 261 31.32 22.72 -10.44
CA SER A 261 31.78 22.03 -11.66
C SER A 261 31.17 20.62 -11.80
N HIS A 262 30.44 20.44 -12.90
CA HIS A 262 30.20 19.21 -13.65
C HIS A 262 30.61 17.87 -13.01
N SER A 263 29.63 17.18 -12.43
CA SER A 263 29.34 15.80 -12.84
C SER A 263 27.85 15.54 -12.62
N SER A 264 27.16 15.09 -13.66
CA SER A 264 25.89 14.40 -13.53
C SER A 264 26.14 13.17 -12.67
N GLN A 265 25.90 13.28 -11.37
CA GLN A 265 26.08 12.19 -10.43
C GLN A 265 24.95 11.19 -10.71
N ALA A 266 25.26 10.23 -11.58
CA ALA A 266 24.40 9.11 -11.91
C ALA A 266 23.97 8.40 -10.62
N TYR A 267 22.71 7.98 -10.56
CA TYR A 267 22.19 7.21 -9.45
C TYR A 267 23.08 5.96 -9.27
N PRO A 268 23.63 5.71 -8.07
CA PRO A 268 24.52 4.58 -7.86
C PRO A 268 23.71 3.30 -7.68
N HIS A 269 23.10 2.80 -8.77
CA HIS A 269 22.83 1.37 -8.99
C HIS A 269 22.41 1.06 -10.46
N ASP A 270 22.93 1.79 -11.45
CA ASP A 270 22.70 1.52 -12.89
C ASP A 270 23.46 0.25 -13.39
N ASP A 271 23.28 -0.89 -12.72
CA ASP A 271 23.55 -2.22 -13.33
C ASP A 271 22.40 -2.65 -14.26
N ALA A 272 21.29 -1.92 -14.24
CA ALA A 272 20.21 -2.09 -15.19
C ALA A 272 20.63 -1.46 -16.51
N ALA A 273 20.63 -2.24 -17.58
CA ALA A 273 20.87 -1.72 -18.92
C ALA A 273 20.02 -0.46 -19.16
N PRO A 274 20.50 0.55 -19.91
CA PRO A 274 19.78 1.80 -20.18
C PRO A 274 18.36 1.65 -20.77
N THR A 275 17.97 0.42 -21.13
CA THR A 275 16.67 0.01 -21.68
C THR A 275 15.72 -0.64 -20.66
N ALA A 276 16.11 -0.79 -19.39
CA ALA A 276 15.30 -1.43 -18.35
C ALA A 276 14.15 -0.51 -17.89
N ASN A 277 12.91 -0.98 -18.04
CA ASN A 277 11.71 -0.24 -17.66
C ASN A 277 11.43 -0.36 -16.15
N LEU A 278 11.94 -1.41 -15.51
CA LEU A 278 11.80 -1.74 -14.09
C LEU A 278 10.35 -1.79 -13.61
N THR A 279 9.42 -2.22 -14.46
CA THR A 279 7.97 -2.15 -14.17
C THR A 279 7.37 -3.44 -13.63
N SER A 280 8.06 -4.56 -13.81
CA SER A 280 7.50 -5.89 -13.55
C SER A 280 7.24 -6.17 -12.07
N PHE A 281 7.94 -5.50 -11.15
CA PHE A 281 7.71 -5.64 -9.70
C PHE A 281 6.26 -5.32 -9.32
N LEU A 282 5.62 -4.36 -9.99
CA LEU A 282 4.24 -3.97 -9.69
C LEU A 282 3.27 -5.12 -9.99
N TYR A 283 3.53 -5.87 -11.05
CA TYR A 283 2.63 -6.89 -11.58
C TYR A 283 2.83 -8.25 -10.94
N PHE A 284 3.90 -8.48 -10.19
CA PHE A 284 4.08 -9.73 -9.46
C PHE A 284 2.99 -9.88 -8.39
N THR A 285 2.18 -10.94 -8.50
CA THR A 285 1.01 -11.16 -7.64
C THR A 285 1.28 -12.09 -6.47
N GLY A 286 2.52 -12.58 -6.33
CA GLY A 286 2.91 -13.47 -5.25
C GLY A 286 3.24 -12.76 -3.93
N LEU A 287 3.81 -13.53 -3.01
CA LEU A 287 4.23 -13.07 -1.69
C LEU A 287 5.65 -12.48 -1.78
N TRP A 288 5.80 -11.26 -1.27
CA TRP A 288 7.08 -10.58 -1.08
C TRP A 288 7.71 -11.04 0.23
N GLY A 289 8.25 -12.25 0.23
CA GLY A 289 8.79 -12.96 1.38
C GLY A 289 8.28 -14.39 1.46
N ASP A 290 8.77 -15.12 2.45
CA ASP A 290 8.44 -16.51 2.69
C ASP A 290 6.94 -16.77 2.90
N ALA A 291 6.48 -17.97 2.52
CA ALA A 291 5.18 -18.46 2.94
C ALA A 291 5.20 -18.81 4.43
N GLU A 292 4.06 -18.63 5.10
CA GLU A 292 3.90 -18.99 6.51
C GLU A 292 4.36 -20.43 6.80
N TYR A 293 5.13 -20.60 7.87
CA TYR A 293 5.58 -21.92 8.31
C TYR A 293 4.41 -22.80 8.80
N PRO A 294 4.45 -24.12 8.57
CA PRO A 294 3.42 -25.03 9.08
C PRO A 294 3.33 -24.98 10.61
N LYS A 295 2.15 -25.28 11.16
CA LYS A 295 1.92 -25.25 12.61
C LYS A 295 2.87 -26.17 13.40
N GLN A 296 3.31 -27.26 12.79
CA GLN A 296 4.21 -28.25 13.39
C GLN A 296 5.69 -27.87 13.26
N HIS A 297 6.02 -26.80 12.53
CA HIS A 297 7.40 -26.38 12.35
C HIS A 297 8.02 -25.99 13.70
N PRO A 298 9.25 -26.46 14.04
CA PRO A 298 9.82 -26.28 15.38
C PRO A 298 10.01 -24.82 15.79
N LEU A 299 10.23 -23.93 14.81
CA LEU A 299 10.37 -22.49 15.06
C LEU A 299 9.03 -21.73 15.11
N GLN A 300 7.93 -22.35 14.67
CA GLN A 300 6.62 -21.70 14.59
C GLN A 300 5.96 -21.66 15.97
N LYS A 301 5.97 -20.47 16.58
CA LYS A 301 5.29 -20.21 17.86
C LYS A 301 3.99 -19.47 17.60
N THR A 302 2.93 -19.83 18.31
CA THR A 302 1.65 -19.12 18.26
C THR A 302 1.27 -18.66 19.66
N ILE A 303 0.96 -17.38 19.84
CA ILE A 303 0.53 -16.84 21.12
C ILE A 303 -0.85 -17.43 21.46
N PRO A 304 -1.00 -18.13 22.61
CA PRO A 304 -2.29 -18.67 23.05
C PRO A 304 -3.36 -17.57 23.12
N PHE A 305 -4.62 -17.92 22.84
CA PHE A 305 -5.80 -17.04 22.83
C PHE A 305 -5.86 -15.97 21.73
N PHE A 306 -4.73 -15.38 21.32
CA PHE A 306 -4.70 -14.37 20.25
C PHE A 306 -4.41 -14.95 18.86
N GLY A 307 -3.85 -16.16 18.78
CA GLY A 307 -3.57 -16.82 17.50
C GLY A 307 -2.48 -16.13 16.68
N LEU A 308 -1.69 -15.26 17.29
CA LEU A 308 -0.61 -14.53 16.63
C LEU A 308 0.57 -15.47 16.40
N LYS A 309 0.89 -15.68 15.14
CA LYS A 309 1.95 -16.55 14.68
C LYS A 309 3.27 -15.79 14.60
N ARG A 310 4.37 -16.46 14.94
CA ARG A 310 5.72 -15.90 14.86
C ARG A 310 6.13 -15.61 13.43
N PHE A 311 5.98 -16.60 12.54
CA PHE A 311 6.20 -16.42 11.11
C PHE A 311 4.84 -16.39 10.43
N VAL A 312 4.63 -15.38 9.60
CA VAL A 312 3.45 -15.18 8.75
C VAL A 312 3.92 -15.05 7.31
N SER A 313 3.04 -15.30 6.35
CA SER A 313 3.37 -15.08 4.94
C SER A 313 3.80 -13.64 4.68
N GLY A 314 4.80 -13.47 3.82
CA GLY A 314 5.15 -12.18 3.26
C GLY A 314 3.94 -11.47 2.63
N PRO A 315 3.91 -10.13 2.60
CA PRO A 315 2.78 -9.40 2.06
C PRO A 315 2.68 -9.55 0.55
N LEU A 316 1.50 -9.27 0.01
CA LEU A 316 1.32 -9.08 -1.43
C LEU A 316 1.95 -7.76 -1.88
N GLY A 317 2.31 -7.69 -3.17
CA GLY A 317 2.95 -6.53 -3.78
C GLY A 317 2.09 -5.25 -3.83
N PRO A 318 2.65 -4.14 -4.33
CA PRO A 318 2.02 -2.82 -4.31
C PRO A 318 0.63 -2.77 -4.96
N LEU A 319 0.38 -3.58 -5.99
CA LEU A 319 -0.92 -3.63 -6.68
C LEU A 319 -2.07 -4.07 -5.74
N ALA A 320 -1.77 -4.92 -4.75
CA ALA A 320 -2.75 -5.36 -3.74
C ALA A 320 -3.20 -4.23 -2.80
N LYS A 321 -2.51 -3.08 -2.79
CA LYS A 321 -2.83 -1.91 -1.96
C LYS A 321 -3.92 -1.00 -2.57
N GLN A 322 -4.56 -1.44 -3.66
CA GLN A 322 -5.70 -0.79 -4.31
C GLN A 322 -5.38 0.63 -4.83
N LEU A 323 -4.46 0.71 -5.81
CA LEU A 323 -3.98 1.98 -6.39
C LEU A 323 -5.10 2.88 -6.92
N VAL A 324 -6.20 2.31 -7.42
CA VAL A 324 -7.34 3.04 -8.02
C VAL A 324 -8.51 3.22 -7.03
N ARG A 325 -8.20 3.49 -5.75
CA ARG A 325 -9.18 3.69 -4.67
C ARG A 325 -9.92 5.03 -4.77
N ARG A 326 -11.19 5.10 -4.35
CA ARG A 326 -12.00 6.33 -4.46
C ARG A 326 -11.59 7.43 -3.48
N GLY A 327 -11.21 7.05 -2.26
CA GLY A 327 -10.79 7.98 -1.21
C GLY A 327 -9.35 7.77 -0.77
N LEU A 328 -8.97 8.39 0.35
CA LEU A 328 -7.68 8.17 0.99
C LEU A 328 -7.54 6.74 1.56
N PHE A 329 -8.64 6.11 1.95
CA PHE A 329 -8.64 4.72 2.40
C PHE A 329 -8.79 3.75 1.23
N PRO A 330 -8.23 2.53 1.32
CA PRO A 330 -8.57 1.45 0.40
C PRO A 330 -10.09 1.22 0.36
N ASP A 331 -10.65 1.00 -0.82
CA ASP A 331 -12.11 0.82 -0.98
C ASP A 331 -12.60 -0.46 -0.28
N ARG A 332 -11.79 -1.53 -0.34
CA ARG A 332 -12.02 -2.79 0.37
C ARG A 332 -11.08 -2.88 1.56
N ARG A 333 -11.51 -2.37 2.71
CA ARG A 333 -10.73 -2.47 3.96
C ARG A 333 -10.79 -3.88 4.54
N ALA A 334 -9.70 -4.29 5.19
CA ALA A 334 -9.68 -5.52 5.96
C ALA A 334 -10.78 -5.49 7.04
N ARG A 335 -11.60 -6.55 7.11
CA ARG A 335 -12.63 -6.67 8.13
C ARG A 335 -11.99 -7.14 9.43
N LYS A 336 -12.11 -6.33 10.49
CA LYS A 336 -11.71 -6.75 11.83
C LYS A 336 -12.67 -7.81 12.33
N SER A 337 -12.15 -8.90 12.89
CA SER A 337 -12.99 -9.88 13.59
C SER A 337 -13.61 -9.23 14.84
N TRP A 338 -14.74 -9.77 15.32
CA TRP A 338 -15.36 -9.30 16.56
C TRP A 338 -14.36 -9.34 17.74
N MET A 339 -13.49 -10.36 17.77
CA MET A 339 -12.41 -10.47 18.76
C MET A 339 -11.42 -9.31 18.66
N GLN A 340 -10.89 -9.02 17.46
CA GLN A 340 -9.95 -7.91 17.25
C GLN A 340 -10.58 -6.56 17.61
N TRP A 341 -11.86 -6.39 17.27
CA TRP A 341 -12.61 -5.19 17.66
C TRP A 341 -12.73 -5.09 19.20
N ALA A 342 -13.13 -6.17 19.88
CA ALA A 342 -13.26 -6.20 21.33
C ALA A 342 -11.93 -5.95 22.05
N VAL A 343 -10.85 -6.55 21.55
CA VAL A 343 -9.47 -6.31 22.01
C VAL A 343 -9.08 -4.85 21.83
N GLY A 344 -9.38 -4.25 20.67
CA GLY A 344 -9.11 -2.83 20.43
C GLY A 344 -9.83 -1.93 21.42
N VAL A 345 -11.11 -2.20 21.71
CA VAL A 345 -11.87 -1.49 22.74
C VAL A 345 -11.23 -1.68 24.12
N PHE A 346 -10.89 -2.92 24.49
CA PHE A 346 -10.27 -3.23 25.77
C PHE A 346 -8.95 -2.48 25.98
N VAL A 347 -8.02 -2.55 25.01
CA VAL A 347 -6.70 -1.90 25.12
C VAL A 347 -6.83 -0.38 25.14
N THR A 348 -7.79 0.19 24.40
CA THR A 348 -8.06 1.64 24.44
C THR A 348 -8.58 2.08 25.82
N LEU A 349 -9.47 1.29 26.42
CA LEU A 349 -10.00 1.57 27.75
C LEU A 349 -9.02 1.18 28.87
N TYR A 350 -8.01 0.36 28.58
CA TYR A 350 -7.15 -0.18 29.63
C TYR A 350 -6.43 0.90 30.43
N PRO A 351 -5.71 1.87 29.83
CA PRO A 351 -5.01 2.90 30.58
C PRO A 351 -5.90 3.79 31.46
N CYS A 352 -7.12 4.12 31.00
CA CYS A 352 -8.01 5.05 31.72
C CYS A 352 -8.90 4.35 32.75
N CYS A 353 -9.35 3.15 32.39
CA CYS A 353 -10.62 2.65 32.89
C CYS A 353 -10.54 1.18 33.31
N VAL A 354 -9.47 0.45 32.96
CA VAL A 354 -9.31 -0.96 33.38
C VAL A 354 -8.03 -1.19 34.19
N ARG A 355 -7.04 -0.31 34.07
CA ARG A 355 -5.77 -0.41 34.81
C ARG A 355 -6.04 -0.24 36.30
N GLY A 356 -5.80 -1.30 37.08
CA GLY A 356 -6.11 -1.33 38.52
C GLY A 356 -7.56 -1.71 38.85
N TRP A 357 -8.38 -2.05 37.84
CA TRP A 357 -9.76 -2.49 38.03
C TRP A 357 -9.80 -3.82 38.80
N ARG A 358 -10.39 -3.81 40.00
CA ARG A 358 -10.47 -5.00 40.83
C ARG A 358 -11.46 -5.99 40.23
N LYS A 359 -11.11 -7.29 40.19
CA LYS A 359 -11.96 -8.35 39.58
C LYS A 359 -13.42 -8.35 40.10
N TRP A 360 -13.64 -7.99 41.37
CA TRP A 360 -14.98 -7.92 41.96
C TRP A 360 -15.84 -6.80 41.35
N MET A 361 -15.24 -5.69 40.90
CA MET A 361 -15.95 -4.61 40.20
C MET A 361 -16.47 -5.07 38.85
N SER A 362 -15.71 -5.91 38.12
CA SER A 362 -16.21 -6.55 36.89
C SER A 362 -17.39 -7.49 37.18
N GLY A 363 -17.33 -8.21 38.30
CA GLY A 363 -18.45 -9.03 38.77
C GLY A 363 -19.72 -8.21 39.04
N MET A 364 -19.59 -7.08 39.71
CA MET A 364 -20.71 -6.16 39.97
C MET A 364 -21.31 -5.57 38.69
N VAL A 365 -20.47 -5.17 37.73
CA VAL A 365 -20.94 -4.66 36.43
C VAL A 365 -21.67 -5.76 35.65
N LEU A 366 -21.12 -6.97 35.58
CA LEU A 366 -21.78 -8.10 34.90
C LEU A 366 -23.11 -8.46 35.56
N LEU A 367 -23.18 -8.42 36.89
CA LEU A 367 -24.40 -8.67 37.64
C LEU A 367 -25.44 -7.57 37.41
N GLY A 368 -25.01 -6.31 37.35
CA GLY A 368 -25.87 -5.17 36.99
C GLY A 368 -26.40 -5.24 35.56
N VAL A 369 -25.56 -5.60 34.58
CA VAL A 369 -25.98 -5.82 33.18
C VAL A 369 -26.95 -6.98 33.08
N GLY A 370 -26.68 -8.10 33.78
CA GLY A 370 -27.58 -9.24 33.85
C GLY A 370 -28.95 -8.87 34.42
N LEU A 371 -28.99 -8.15 35.54
CA LEU A 371 -30.23 -7.65 36.14
C LEU A 371 -30.97 -6.69 35.20
N GLY A 372 -30.26 -5.80 34.51
CA GLY A 372 -30.83 -4.89 33.52
C GLY A 372 -31.48 -5.62 32.35
N LEU A 373 -30.82 -6.65 31.81
CA LEU A 373 -31.39 -7.49 30.75
C LEU A 373 -32.65 -8.24 31.21
N VAL A 374 -32.65 -8.76 32.44
CA VAL A 374 -33.84 -9.40 33.03
C VAL A 374 -35.00 -8.41 33.18
N LEU A 375 -34.73 -7.19 33.64
CA LEU A 375 -35.74 -6.13 33.76
C LEU A 375 -36.30 -5.73 32.38
N VAL A 376 -35.45 -5.55 31.37
CA VAL A 376 -35.89 -5.26 30.00
C VAL A 376 -36.75 -6.39 29.47
N PHE A 377 -36.32 -7.64 29.64
CA PHE A 377 -37.08 -8.82 29.24
C PHE A 377 -38.46 -8.87 29.93
N TRP A 378 -38.51 -8.61 31.24
CA TRP A 378 -39.76 -8.51 32.01
C TRP A 378 -40.65 -7.37 31.54
N CYS A 379 -40.10 -6.19 31.24
CA CYS A 379 -40.85 -5.06 30.70
C CYS A 379 -41.41 -5.38 29.30
N VAL A 380 -40.63 -6.04 28.44
CA VAL A 380 -41.06 -6.46 27.10
C VAL A 380 -42.16 -7.52 27.21
N LEU A 381 -41.99 -8.56 28.04
CA LEU A 381 -43.02 -9.55 28.33
C LEU A 381 -44.27 -8.93 28.94
N GLY A 382 -44.12 -7.96 29.84
CA GLY A 382 -45.22 -7.23 30.46
C GLY A 382 -45.99 -6.39 29.44
N ARG A 383 -45.29 -5.71 28.52
CA ARG A 383 -45.91 -5.00 27.38
C ARG A 383 -46.60 -5.97 26.43
N TYR A 384 -45.96 -7.09 26.11
CA TYR A 384 -46.53 -8.12 25.24
C TYR A 384 -47.80 -8.74 25.83
N ARG A 385 -47.78 -9.12 27.11
CA ARG A 385 -48.96 -9.64 27.85
C ARG A 385 -50.06 -8.60 27.96
N ARG A 386 -49.74 -7.31 28.19
CA ARG A 386 -50.73 -6.21 28.19
C ARG A 386 -51.36 -5.98 26.81
N ARG A 387 -50.57 -6.04 25.73
CA ARG A 387 -51.09 -5.99 24.35
C ARG A 387 -51.99 -7.18 24.05
N ARG A 388 -51.65 -8.38 24.51
CA ARG A 388 -52.48 -9.59 24.30
C ARG A 388 -53.79 -9.58 25.12
N ARG A 389 -53.82 -8.89 26.27
CA ARG A 389 -55.02 -8.70 27.10
C ARG A 389 -55.95 -7.59 26.59
N ARG A 390 -55.44 -6.62 25.83
CA ARG A 390 -56.27 -5.72 25.03
C ARG A 390 -56.68 -6.48 23.77
N GLY A 391 -57.80 -7.20 23.87
CA GLY A 391 -58.40 -7.88 22.73
C GLY A 391 -58.57 -6.93 21.55
N TYR A 392 -58.40 -7.47 20.33
CA TYR A 392 -58.67 -6.76 19.10
C TYR A 392 -60.11 -6.23 19.12
N GLU A 393 -60.29 -4.93 19.29
CA GLU A 393 -61.54 -4.26 18.96
C GLU A 393 -61.59 -4.20 17.43
N LYS A 394 -62.43 -5.04 16.82
CA LYS A 394 -62.73 -4.98 15.39
C LYS A 394 -63.31 -3.59 15.11
N LEU A 395 -62.52 -2.72 14.48
CA LEU A 395 -63.04 -1.49 13.88
C LEU A 395 -64.17 -1.89 12.94
N GLY A 396 -65.39 -1.42 13.24
CA GLY A 396 -66.55 -1.61 12.38
C GLY A 396 -66.20 -1.12 10.98
N MET A 397 -66.31 -2.00 9.99
CA MET A 397 -66.28 -1.60 8.59
C MET A 397 -67.45 -0.63 8.41
N VAL A 398 -67.14 0.64 8.20
CA VAL A 398 -68.07 1.57 7.60
C VAL A 398 -68.11 1.18 6.13
N ASP A 399 -69.18 0.49 5.73
CA ASP A 399 -69.49 0.27 4.32
C ASP A 399 -69.60 1.65 3.66
N ILE A 400 -68.67 1.94 2.76
CA ILE A 400 -68.70 3.14 1.92
C ILE A 400 -69.81 2.92 0.89
N PRO A 401 -70.92 3.67 0.93
CA PRO A 401 -71.93 3.57 -0.11
C PRO A 401 -71.37 4.24 -1.38
N LEU A 402 -71.15 3.44 -2.41
CA LEU A 402 -70.99 3.94 -3.77
C LEU A 402 -72.38 4.30 -4.30
N GLY A 403 -72.69 5.60 -4.24
CA GLY A 403 -73.88 6.18 -4.87
C GLY A 403 -73.61 7.64 -5.22
N ASP A 404 -73.15 7.85 -6.45
CA ASP A 404 -73.63 8.83 -7.44
C ASP A 404 -74.29 10.09 -6.84
N VAL A 405 -73.87 11.33 -7.06
CA VAL A 405 -73.34 12.01 -8.27
C VAL A 405 -72.59 13.28 -7.78
N ALA A 406 -72.03 14.04 -8.72
CA ALA A 406 -71.80 15.49 -8.62
C ALA A 406 -72.83 16.28 -7.78
#